data_AF-A0A917CQH2-F1
#
_entry.id   AF-A0A917CQH2-F1
#
_cell.length_a   1.000
_cell.length_b   1.000
_cell.length_c   1.000
_cell.angle_alpha   90.00
_cell.angle_beta   90.00
_cell.angle_gamma   90.00
#
_symmetry.space_group_name_H-M   'P 1'
#
loop_
_entity.id
_entity.type
_entity.pdbx_description
1 polymer ?
#
loop_
_entity_poly.entity_id
_entity_poly.type
_entity_poly.pdbx_seq_one_letter_code
_entity_poly.pdbx_strand_id
1 'polypeptide(L)'
;MEQKEINKLETEADQFALNTLVDNYSYTEFVKHENYKNKAELRKFCEIQGIHPGIMVGRLMKDGYISYSDLSYRDFSKSHL
;
A
#
# COMPACT_ATOMS: atom_id res chain seq x y z
N MET A 1 -13.77 -22.19 17.86
CA MET A 1 -12.41 -21.81 17.43
C MET A 1 -12.53 -21.39 15.99
N GLU A 2 -12.76 -20.10 15.71
CA GLU A 2 -13.20 -19.64 14.37
C GLU A 2 -12.62 -18.28 13.98
N GLN A 3 -11.38 -17.99 14.43
CA GLN A 3 -10.69 -16.74 14.11
C GLN A 3 -9.27 -17.05 13.66
N LYS A 4 -9.12 -17.62 12.48
CA LYS A 4 -7.78 -17.71 11.84
C LYS A 4 -7.77 -17.70 10.31
N GLU A 5 -8.92 -17.81 9.64
CA GLU A 5 -8.97 -17.90 8.16
C GLU A 5 -9.32 -16.59 7.43
N ILE A 6 -9.85 -15.58 8.13
CA ILE A 6 -10.22 -14.28 7.51
C ILE A 6 -8.99 -13.51 6.99
N ASN A 7 -7.84 -13.61 7.67
CA ASN A 7 -6.66 -12.80 7.33
C ASN A 7 -6.01 -13.12 5.97
N LYS A 8 -6.08 -14.37 5.49
CA LYS A 8 -5.46 -14.72 4.20
C LYS A 8 -6.31 -14.29 3.02
N LEU A 9 -7.63 -14.44 3.14
CA LEU A 9 -8.57 -14.05 2.08
C LEU A 9 -8.63 -12.52 1.91
N GLU A 10 -8.61 -11.75 3.00
CA GLU A 10 -8.53 -10.29 2.93
C GLU A 10 -7.21 -9.82 2.29
N THR A 11 -6.09 -10.43 2.69
CA THR A 11 -4.78 -10.07 2.12
C THR A 11 -4.70 -10.41 0.63
N GLU A 12 -5.22 -11.55 0.18
CA GLU A 12 -5.22 -11.93 -1.23
C GLU A 12 -6.19 -11.09 -2.07
N ALA A 13 -7.38 -10.76 -1.53
CA ALA A 13 -8.33 -9.87 -2.18
C ALA A 13 -7.76 -8.45 -2.34
N ASP A 14 -7.10 -7.91 -1.32
CA ASP A 14 -6.45 -6.59 -1.36
C ASP A 14 -5.29 -6.56 -2.35
N GLN A 15 -4.52 -7.64 -2.45
CA GLN A 15 -3.41 -7.76 -3.40
C GLN A 15 -3.92 -7.91 -4.83
N PHE A 16 -5.01 -8.66 -5.02
CA PHE A 16 -5.68 -8.77 -6.32
C PHE A 16 -6.27 -7.41 -6.74
N ALA A 17 -6.93 -6.71 -5.81
CA ALA A 17 -7.44 -5.36 -6.05
C ALA A 17 -6.29 -4.38 -6.36
N LEU A 18 -5.20 -4.36 -5.59
CA LEU A 18 -4.03 -3.51 -5.85
C LEU A 18 -3.39 -3.74 -7.21
N ASN A 19 -3.23 -5.00 -7.61
CA ASN A 19 -2.62 -5.35 -8.90
C ASN A 19 -3.57 -5.11 -10.09
N THR A 20 -4.87 -5.00 -9.83
CA THR A 20 -5.91 -4.71 -10.84
C THR A 20 -6.22 -3.21 -10.92
N LEU A 21 -6.11 -2.49 -9.80
CA LEU A 21 -6.46 -1.07 -9.65
C LEU A 21 -5.28 -0.13 -9.91
N VAL A 22 -4.05 -0.51 -9.51
CA VAL A 22 -2.87 0.27 -9.86
C VAL A 22 -2.33 -0.22 -11.18
N ASP A 23 -2.22 0.69 -12.14
CA ASP A 23 -1.48 0.40 -13.37
C ASP A 23 -0.04 0.00 -13.03
N ASN A 24 0.37 -1.20 -13.45
CA ASN A 24 1.67 -1.76 -13.12
C ASN A 24 2.82 -0.88 -13.62
N TYR A 25 2.64 -0.20 -14.75
CA TYR A 25 3.65 0.72 -15.27
C TYR A 25 3.79 1.95 -14.34
N SER A 26 2.67 2.54 -13.93
CA SER A 26 2.62 3.67 -12.99
C SER A 26 3.23 3.32 -11.63
N TYR A 27 2.93 2.14 -11.07
CA TYR A 27 3.57 1.68 -9.83
C TYR A 27 5.08 1.49 -9.99
N THR A 28 5.51 0.83 -11.07
CA THR A 28 6.92 0.55 -11.31
C THR A 28 7.73 1.83 -11.42
N GLU A 29 7.25 2.81 -12.19
CA GLU A 29 7.93 4.11 -12.28
C GLU A 29 7.89 4.85 -10.94
N PHE A 30 6.77 4.85 -10.22
CA PHE A 30 6.65 5.48 -8.90
C PHE A 30 7.69 4.94 -7.89
N VAL A 31 7.89 3.63 -7.88
CA VAL A 31 8.89 2.96 -7.04
C VAL A 31 10.32 3.25 -7.52
N LYS A 32 10.57 3.17 -8.83
CA LYS A 32 11.88 3.39 -9.44
C LYS A 32 12.43 4.79 -9.19
N HIS A 33 11.55 5.81 -9.17
CA HIS A 33 11.92 7.19 -8.82
C HIS A 33 11.98 7.43 -7.30
N GLU A 34 11.75 6.40 -6.48
CA GLU A 34 11.69 6.47 -5.02
C GLU A 34 10.67 7.49 -4.49
N ASN A 35 9.63 7.80 -5.27
CA ASN A 35 8.63 8.82 -4.94
C ASN A 35 7.86 8.49 -3.66
N TYR A 36 7.81 7.21 -3.27
CA TYR A 36 7.22 6.76 -2.00
C TYR A 36 7.89 7.35 -0.76
N LYS A 37 9.16 7.77 -0.85
CA LYS A 37 9.88 8.44 0.26
C LYS A 37 9.29 9.82 0.58
N ASN A 38 8.64 10.45 -0.40
CA ASN A 38 7.90 11.69 -0.20
C ASN A 38 6.44 11.36 0.13
N LYS A 39 6.05 11.59 1.39
CA LYS A 39 4.70 11.30 1.88
C LYS A 39 3.60 12.08 1.15
N ALA A 40 3.87 13.28 0.65
CA ALA A 40 2.90 14.06 -0.12
C ALA A 40 2.68 13.44 -1.51
N GLU A 41 3.76 13.04 -2.18
CA GLU A 41 3.68 12.35 -3.47
C GLU A 41 3.02 10.98 -3.34
N LEU A 42 3.30 10.24 -2.27
CA LEU A 42 2.62 8.99 -1.96
C LEU A 42 1.10 9.19 -1.81
N ARG A 43 0.66 10.20 -1.05
CA ARG A 43 -0.77 10.52 -0.90
C ARG A 43 -1.41 10.87 -2.24
N LYS A 44 -0.77 11.76 -3.00
CA LYS A 44 -1.26 12.18 -4.31
C LYS A 44 -1.34 11.02 -5.30
N PHE A 45 -0.34 10.14 -5.32
CA PHE A 45 -0.36 8.94 -6.13
C PHE A 45 -1.53 8.03 -5.74
N CYS A 46 -1.75 7.82 -4.45
CA CYS A 46 -2.88 7.04 -3.95
C CYS A 46 -4.24 7.64 -4.34
N GLU A 47 -4.41 8.97 -4.25
CA GLU A 47 -5.61 9.67 -4.70
C GLU A 47 -5.87 9.49 -6.21
N ILE A 48 -4.83 9.64 -7.04
CA ILE A 48 -4.92 9.46 -8.51
C ILE A 48 -5.32 8.03 -8.87
N GLN A 49 -4.78 7.04 -8.15
CA GLN A 49 -5.10 5.63 -8.38
C GLN A 49 -6.42 5.20 -7.70
N GLY A 50 -7.03 6.06 -6.88
CA GLY A 50 -8.25 5.75 -6.14
C GLY A 50 -8.05 4.70 -5.03
N ILE A 51 -6.87 4.65 -4.41
CA ILE A 51 -6.49 3.62 -3.44
C ILE A 51 -6.17 4.26 -2.10
N HIS A 52 -6.49 3.56 -1.01
CA HIS A 52 -6.16 4.03 0.32
C HIS A 52 -4.63 3.98 0.55
N PRO A 53 -4.01 5.06 1.08
CA PRO A 53 -2.56 5.08 1.33
C PRO A 53 -2.03 3.93 2.19
N GLY A 54 -2.80 3.45 3.17
CA GLY A 54 -2.42 2.29 3.99
C GLY A 54 -2.25 1.00 3.19
N ILE A 55 -3.07 0.81 2.14
CA ILE A 55 -2.98 -0.33 1.23
C ILE A 55 -1.69 -0.23 0.41
N MET A 56 -1.38 0.96 -0.12
CA MET A 56 -0.14 1.22 -0.88
C MET A 56 1.11 1.03 -0.02
N VAL A 57 1.12 1.56 1.22
CA VAL A 57 2.22 1.34 2.17
C VAL A 57 2.40 -0.14 2.48
N GLY A 58 1.30 -0.88 2.67
CA GLY A 58 1.35 -2.33 2.88
C GLY A 58 2.02 -3.06 1.72
N ARG A 59 1.70 -2.70 0.47
CA ARG A 59 2.35 -3.24 -0.73
C ARG A 59 3.84 -2.90 -0.76
N LEU A 60 4.21 -1.64 -0.53
CA LEU A 60 5.61 -1.19 -0.53
C LEU A 60 6.43 -1.89 0.57
N MET A 61 5.84 -2.20 1.73
CA MET A 61 6.48 -3.00 2.78
C MET A 61 6.66 -4.46 2.37
N LYS A 62 5.63 -5.07 1.76
CA LYS A 62 5.68 -6.44 1.25
C LYS A 62 6.74 -6.61 0.16
N ASP A 63 6.87 -5.63 -0.74
CA ASP A 63 7.85 -5.61 -1.82
C ASP A 63 9.26 -5.19 -1.34
N GLY A 64 9.42 -4.81 -0.07
CA GLY A 64 10.71 -4.51 0.55
C GLY A 64 11.24 -3.09 0.34
N TYR A 65 10.45 -2.19 -0.22
CA TYR A 65 10.82 -0.77 -0.43
C TYR A 65 10.74 0.05 0.86
N ILE A 66 9.86 -0.33 1.79
CA ILE A 66 9.68 0.29 3.11
C ILE A 66 9.88 -0.79 4.18
N SER A 67 10.60 -0.47 5.25
CA SER A 67 10.70 -1.38 6.39
C SER A 67 9.41 -1.40 7.20
N TYR A 68 8.96 -2.59 7.62
CA TYR A 68 7.85 -2.73 8.58
C TYR A 68 8.08 -1.99 9.90
N SER A 69 9.35 -1.76 10.26
CA SER A 69 9.75 -1.02 11.47
C SER A 69 9.77 0.50 11.28
N ASP A 70 9.55 0.99 10.06
CA ASP A 70 9.55 2.43 9.77
C ASP A 70 8.27 3.09 10.30
N LEU A 71 8.41 3.74 11.46
CA LEU A 71 7.31 4.39 12.16
C LEU A 71 6.77 5.60 11.40
N SER A 72 7.52 6.14 10.43
CA SER A 72 7.11 7.32 9.68
C SER A 72 5.89 7.07 8.79
N TYR A 73 5.56 5.81 8.49
CA TYR A 73 4.40 5.42 7.70
C TYR A 73 3.18 4.96 8.52
N ARG A 74 3.25 4.99 9.86
CA ARG A 74 2.15 4.56 10.74
C ARG A 74 0.86 5.35 10.54
N ASP A 75 0.97 6.61 10.14
CA ASP A 75 -0.18 7.50 9.92
C ASP A 75 -1.01 7.07 8.70
N PHE A 76 -0.45 6.24 7.81
CA PHE A 76 -1.18 5.67 6.68
C PHE A 76 -1.97 4.42 7.05
N SER A 77 -1.57 3.74 8.13
CA SER A 77 -2.24 2.53 8.62
C SER A 77 -3.45 2.83 9.50
N LYS A 78 -3.59 4.05 10.02
CA LYS A 78 -4.76 4.45 10.81
C LYS A 78 -5.85 4.96 9.88
N SER A 79 -6.85 4.13 9.56
CA SER A 79 -8.14 4.63 9.10
C SER A 79 -8.72 5.52 10.21
N HIS A 80 -8.75 6.83 9.97
CA HIS A 80 -9.71 7.69 10.66
C HIS A 80 -11.06 7.38 10.01
N LEU A 81 -11.77 6.40 10.59
CA LEU A 81 -13.21 6.28 10.44
C LEU A 81 -13.89 7.41 11.21
#